data_AF-A0A803NSQ0-F1
#
_entry.id   AF-A0A803NSQ0-F1
#
_cell.length_a   1.000
_cell.length_b   1.000
_cell.length_c   1.000
_cell.angle_alpha   90.00
_cell.angle_beta   90.00
_cell.angle_gamma   90.00
#
_symmetry.space_group_name_H-M   'P 1'
#
loop_
_entity.id
_entity.type
_entity.pdbx_description
1 polymer ?
#
loop_
_entity_poly.entity_id
_entity_poly.type
_entity_poly.pdbx_seq_one_letter_code
_entity_poly.pdbx_strand_id
1 'polypeptide(L)'
;MSLSNASFWVSAKPSISSTFPQNPKPLLFPIPLHNGGSRSSSIPKVHCGIRELRERIDSIKNIQKITEAMKLVAVAKVRRAQEAVINGRPFSETLVEVLYDINERLQFEDIDVPLTNVRPVKKVALVSITSDQGLCGGFNNGIIKKVENRITDLEKLGLDYTVVSVGKKGNSYFSCRPNFHVDKFIEAGSFPTTKEAQTIADNVFSLFLSEEVDKVELVYTKFLSLIRFSPVIHTLLPLSPKGKVVDVNGNSVDAFEDEFLGLQLRKGS
;
A
#
# COMPACT_ATOMS: atom_id res chain seq x y z
N MET A 1 -45.23 36.34 -40.36
CA MET A 1 -44.86 36.00 -41.75
C MET A 1 -43.73 34.97 -41.66
N SER A 2 -44.02 33.65 -41.67
CA SER A 2 -44.06 32.76 -42.85
C SER A 2 -42.67 32.61 -43.52
N LEU A 3 -42.05 31.46 -43.83
CA LEU A 3 -42.32 30.01 -43.92
C LEU A 3 -40.91 29.32 -44.06
N SER A 4 -40.60 28.22 -43.37
CA SER A 4 -40.52 26.81 -43.85
C SER A 4 -39.35 26.36 -44.77
N ASN A 5 -38.76 25.23 -44.36
CA ASN A 5 -38.26 24.04 -45.11
C ASN A 5 -36.82 23.90 -45.66
N ALA A 6 -36.11 22.96 -45.00
CA ALA A 6 -35.51 21.70 -45.49
C ALA A 6 -34.44 21.69 -46.61
N SER A 7 -33.28 21.05 -46.35
CA SER A 7 -32.89 19.72 -46.90
C SER A 7 -31.43 19.33 -46.61
N PHE A 8 -31.23 18.02 -46.42
CA PHE A 8 -29.98 17.23 -46.36
C PHE A 8 -28.85 17.63 -47.35
N TRP A 9 -27.57 17.35 -47.03
CA TRP A 9 -26.67 16.39 -47.75
C TRP A 9 -25.17 16.43 -47.27
N VAL A 10 -24.51 15.25 -47.31
CA VAL A 10 -23.09 14.97 -47.70
C VAL A 10 -21.96 14.87 -46.65
N SER A 11 -21.54 13.61 -46.44
CA SER A 11 -20.21 12.98 -46.68
C SER A 11 -18.88 13.74 -46.56
N ALA A 12 -17.91 13.03 -45.96
CA ALA A 12 -16.55 12.75 -46.45
C ALA A 12 -15.42 13.06 -45.45
N LYS A 13 -14.67 12.03 -45.06
CA LYS A 13 -13.32 12.13 -44.49
C LYS A 13 -12.34 11.41 -45.43
N PRO A 14 -11.29 12.07 -45.95
CA PRO A 14 -10.12 11.44 -46.57
C PRO A 14 -9.02 11.19 -45.51
N SER A 15 -8.46 9.98 -45.38
CA SER A 15 -7.31 9.36 -46.09
C SER A 15 -5.92 9.88 -45.66
N ILE A 16 -5.14 9.05 -44.93
CA ILE A 16 -3.67 9.12 -44.90
C ILE A 16 -3.07 7.70 -44.86
N SER A 17 -2.42 7.38 -45.97
CA SER A 17 -1.26 6.52 -46.28
C SER A 17 -0.96 5.21 -45.55
N SER A 18 -0.90 4.17 -46.38
CA SER A 18 -0.30 2.84 -46.25
C SER A 18 1.22 2.82 -46.44
N THR A 19 1.98 2.19 -45.53
CA THR A 19 3.13 1.32 -45.89
C THR A 19 3.60 0.49 -44.70
N PHE A 20 3.38 -0.84 -44.73
CA PHE A 20 4.16 -1.84 -44.00
C PHE A 20 4.32 -3.08 -44.89
N PRO A 21 5.46 -3.81 -44.83
CA PRO A 21 5.93 -4.66 -45.90
C PRO A 21 5.24 -6.03 -45.98
N GLN A 22 5.20 -6.56 -47.20
CA GLN A 22 4.66 -7.86 -47.56
C GLN A 22 5.52 -8.99 -46.98
N ASN A 23 4.91 -9.90 -46.23
CA ASN A 23 5.50 -11.17 -45.82
C ASN A 23 5.27 -12.23 -46.93
N PRO A 24 6.24 -13.10 -47.27
CA PRO A 24 6.17 -13.92 -48.47
C PRO A 24 5.30 -15.18 -48.27
N LYS A 25 4.81 -15.69 -49.41
CA LYS A 25 3.89 -16.83 -49.60
C LYS A 25 4.20 -18.06 -48.72
N PRO A 26 3.17 -18.80 -48.23
CA PRO A 26 3.39 -20.12 -47.65
C PRO A 26 3.66 -21.14 -48.75
N LEU A 27 4.80 -21.83 -48.66
CA LEU A 27 5.08 -23.00 -49.48
C LEU A 27 4.16 -24.15 -49.06
N LEU A 28 3.27 -24.57 -49.96
CA LEU A 28 2.44 -25.75 -49.82
C LEU A 28 3.31 -26.98 -50.15
N PHE A 29 3.65 -27.80 -49.16
CA PHE A 29 4.23 -29.12 -49.40
C PHE A 29 3.11 -30.17 -49.44
N PRO A 30 3.14 -31.16 -50.37
CA PRO A 30 2.14 -32.23 -50.40
C PRO A 30 2.37 -33.19 -49.23
N ILE A 31 1.32 -33.43 -48.46
CA ILE A 31 1.29 -34.47 -47.41
C ILE A 31 1.11 -35.83 -48.09
N PRO A 32 1.93 -36.85 -47.81
CA PRO A 32 1.70 -38.19 -48.33
C PRO A 32 0.50 -38.82 -47.61
N LEU A 33 -0.51 -39.25 -48.37
CA LEU A 33 -1.56 -40.13 -47.84
C LEU A 33 -0.96 -41.49 -47.51
N HIS A 34 -0.71 -41.74 -46.23
CA HIS A 34 -0.45 -43.09 -45.74
C HIS A 34 -1.73 -43.75 -45.25
N ASN A 35 -1.94 -44.95 -45.79
CA ASN A 35 -3.10 -45.81 -45.71
C ASN A 35 -3.32 -46.36 -44.28
N GLY A 36 -4.60 -46.47 -43.88
CA GLY A 36 -5.17 -47.49 -42.98
C GLY A 36 -4.51 -47.78 -41.64
N GLY A 37 -5.07 -47.20 -40.56
CA GLY A 37 -4.89 -47.70 -39.20
C GLY A 37 -5.65 -46.84 -38.20
N SER A 38 -6.80 -47.33 -37.73
CA SER A 38 -7.65 -46.67 -36.73
C SER A 38 -6.90 -46.49 -35.41
N ARG A 39 -6.21 -45.36 -35.23
CA ARG A 39 -5.71 -44.95 -33.91
C ARG A 39 -6.88 -44.34 -33.15
N SER A 40 -7.52 -45.18 -32.33
CA SER A 40 -8.36 -44.74 -31.22
C SER A 40 -7.62 -43.63 -30.48
N SER A 41 -8.17 -42.42 -30.52
CA SER A 41 -7.70 -41.30 -29.71
C SER A 41 -8.08 -41.60 -28.26
N SER A 42 -7.28 -42.42 -27.57
CA SER A 42 -7.42 -42.58 -26.14
C SER A 42 -7.07 -41.25 -25.48
N ILE A 43 -8.10 -40.48 -25.12
CA ILE A 43 -8.00 -39.46 -24.08
C ILE A 43 -7.19 -40.10 -22.95
N PRO A 44 -6.07 -39.52 -22.48
CA PRO A 44 -5.31 -40.10 -21.39
C PRO A 44 -6.27 -40.25 -20.21
N LYS A 45 -6.65 -41.50 -19.91
CA LYS A 45 -7.44 -41.80 -18.72
C LYS A 45 -6.57 -41.40 -17.54
N VAL A 46 -6.94 -40.33 -16.86
CA VAL A 46 -6.37 -39.97 -15.57
C VAL A 46 -6.76 -41.10 -14.62
N HIS A 47 -5.85 -42.05 -14.41
CA HIS A 47 -6.00 -43.09 -13.41
C HIS A 47 -5.63 -42.47 -12.07
N CYS A 48 -6.55 -41.73 -11.48
CA CYS A 48 -6.37 -41.32 -10.09
C CYS A 48 -6.67 -42.52 -9.20
N GLY A 49 -5.61 -43.12 -8.64
CA GLY A 49 -5.76 -44.24 -7.73
C GLY A 49 -6.46 -43.80 -6.44
N ILE A 50 -7.31 -44.67 -5.87
CA ILE A 50 -7.97 -44.41 -4.58
C ILE A 50 -6.95 -44.05 -3.48
N ARG A 51 -5.73 -44.58 -3.56
CA ARG A 51 -4.62 -44.25 -2.66
C ARG A 51 -4.18 -42.79 -2.79
N GLU A 52 -3.97 -42.29 -4.01
CA GLU A 52 -3.55 -40.90 -4.27
C GLU A 52 -4.62 -39.91 -3.79
N LEU A 53 -5.90 -40.24 -3.99
CA LEU A 53 -7.01 -39.44 -3.45
C LEU A 53 -6.98 -39.38 -1.91
N ARG A 54 -6.73 -40.51 -1.24
CA ARG A 54 -6.61 -40.54 0.24
C ARG A 54 -5.43 -39.72 0.73
N GLU A 55 -4.27 -39.85 0.11
CA GLU A 55 -3.08 -39.06 0.45
C GLU A 55 -3.32 -37.55 0.30
N ARG A 56 -4.01 -37.14 -0.77
CA ARG A 56 -4.39 -35.74 -0.97
C ARG A 56 -5.38 -35.24 0.07
N ILE A 57 -6.36 -36.06 0.45
CA ILE A 57 -7.32 -35.73 1.53
C ILE A 57 -6.57 -35.51 2.85
N ASP A 58 -5.63 -36.38 3.19
CA ASP A 58 -4.88 -36.28 4.44
C ASP A 58 -3.92 -35.08 4.43
N SER A 59 -3.30 -34.77 3.28
CA SER A 59 -2.52 -33.54 3.08
C SER A 59 -3.37 -32.29 3.29
N ILE A 60 -4.57 -32.22 2.69
CA ILE A 60 -5.48 -31.07 2.86
C ILE A 60 -5.94 -30.94 4.31
N LYS A 61 -6.24 -32.04 5.00
CA LYS A 61 -6.58 -32.03 6.44
C LYS A 61 -5.43 -31.50 7.29
N ASN A 62 -4.18 -31.82 6.96
CA ASN A 62 -3.02 -31.30 7.66
C ASN A 62 -2.85 -29.80 7.41
N ILE A 63 -2.98 -29.34 6.17
CA ILE A 63 -2.95 -27.91 5.83
C ILE A 63 -4.09 -27.16 6.55
N GLN A 64 -5.28 -27.75 6.64
CA GLN A 64 -6.41 -27.19 7.40
C GLN A 64 -6.04 -26.99 8.89
N LYS A 65 -5.49 -28.01 9.56
CA LYS A 65 -5.07 -27.90 10.96
C LYS A 65 -4.00 -26.82 11.18
N ILE A 66 -3.01 -26.75 10.28
CA ILE A 66 -1.94 -25.74 10.35
C ILE A 66 -2.54 -24.33 10.21
N THR A 67 -3.41 -24.12 9.23
CA THR A 67 -4.03 -22.81 8.99
C THR A 67 -5.02 -22.43 10.09
N GLU A 68 -5.73 -23.38 10.69
CA GLU A 68 -6.56 -23.16 11.88
C GLU A 68 -5.72 -22.71 13.08
N ALA A 69 -4.60 -23.39 13.34
CA ALA A 69 -3.68 -22.98 14.40
C ALA A 69 -3.10 -21.58 14.13
N MET A 70 -2.68 -21.29 12.90
CA MET A 70 -2.21 -19.96 12.50
C MET A 70 -3.27 -18.88 12.70
N LYS A 71 -4.54 -19.17 12.38
CA LYS A 71 -5.67 -18.25 12.60
C LYS A 71 -5.81 -17.91 14.08
N LEU A 72 -5.74 -18.89 14.98
CA LEU A 72 -5.82 -18.66 16.43
C LEU A 72 -4.65 -17.82 16.94
N VAL A 73 -3.42 -18.11 16.48
CA VAL A 73 -2.23 -17.33 16.82
C VAL A 73 -2.35 -15.89 16.31
N ALA A 74 -2.82 -15.69 15.07
CA ALA A 74 -3.01 -14.37 14.50
C ALA A 74 -4.06 -13.56 15.27
N VAL A 75 -5.18 -14.17 15.66
CA VAL A 75 -6.21 -13.53 16.49
C VAL A 75 -5.64 -13.09 17.84
N ALA A 76 -4.84 -13.95 18.50
CA ALA A 76 -4.19 -13.60 19.75
C ALA A 76 -3.19 -12.43 19.59
N LYS A 77 -2.41 -12.40 18.50
CA LYS A 77 -1.50 -11.29 18.19
C LYS A 77 -2.23 -9.98 17.96
N VAL A 78 -3.35 -9.99 17.23
CA VAL A 78 -4.17 -8.79 16.99
C VAL A 78 -4.72 -8.24 18.30
N ARG A 79 -5.24 -9.10 19.18
CA ARG A 79 -5.71 -8.68 20.51
C ARG A 79 -4.60 -8.02 21.33
N ARG A 80 -3.42 -8.64 21.37
CA ARG A 80 -2.26 -8.07 22.07
C ARG A 80 -1.82 -6.72 21.49
N ALA A 81 -1.87 -6.57 20.17
CA ALA A 81 -1.56 -5.29 19.52
C ALA A 81 -2.60 -4.21 19.86
N GLN A 82 -3.89 -4.57 19.93
CA GLN A 82 -4.96 -3.65 20.35
C GLN A 82 -4.76 -3.20 21.81
N GLU A 83 -4.45 -4.12 22.72
CA GLU A 83 -4.12 -3.80 24.12
C GLU A 83 -2.93 -2.84 24.22
N ALA A 84 -1.87 -3.06 23.43
CA ALA A 84 -0.71 -2.17 23.40
C ALA A 84 -1.08 -0.73 22.95
N VAL A 85 -1.97 -0.59 21.96
CA VAL A 85 -2.47 0.72 21.51
C VAL A 85 -3.32 1.39 22.60
N ILE A 86 -4.20 0.64 23.26
CA ILE A 86 -5.02 1.17 24.36
C ILE A 86 -4.13 1.66 25.51
N ASN A 87 -3.10 0.90 25.85
CA ASN A 87 -2.16 1.27 26.91
C ASN A 87 -1.29 2.48 26.54
N GLY A 88 -1.00 2.69 25.25
CA GLY A 88 -0.25 3.85 24.76
C GLY A 88 -1.08 5.12 24.62
N ARG A 89 -2.42 5.00 24.55
CA ARG A 89 -3.33 6.13 24.33
C ARG A 89 -3.15 7.27 25.35
N PRO A 90 -3.13 7.04 26.68
CA PRO A 90 -2.99 8.13 27.65
C PRO A 90 -1.74 8.99 27.43
N PHE A 91 -0.64 8.38 26.96
CA PHE A 91 0.57 9.12 26.61
C PHE A 91 0.37 10.01 25.40
N SER A 92 -0.27 9.51 24.34
CA SER A 92 -0.56 10.30 23.14
C SER A 92 -1.55 11.44 23.42
N GLU A 93 -2.56 11.20 24.27
CA GLU A 93 -3.56 12.21 24.63
C GLU A 93 -2.91 13.37 25.40
N THR A 94 -2.18 13.04 26.47
CA THR A 94 -1.45 14.05 27.26
C THR A 94 -0.37 14.77 26.45
N LEU A 95 0.29 14.09 25.51
CA LEU A 95 1.27 14.72 24.63
C LEU A 95 0.62 15.77 23.71
N VAL A 96 -0.54 15.47 23.15
CA VAL A 96 -1.27 16.41 22.29
C VAL A 96 -1.76 17.62 23.10
N GLU A 97 -2.28 17.40 24.30
CA GLU A 97 -2.69 18.48 25.21
C GLU A 97 -1.51 19.41 25.54
N VAL A 98 -0.37 18.85 25.94
CA VAL A 98 0.84 19.64 26.25
C VAL A 98 1.34 20.40 25.03
N LEU A 99 1.36 19.78 23.84
CA LEU A 99 1.76 20.45 22.61
C LEU A 99 0.80 21.59 22.23
N TYR A 100 -0.50 21.39 22.43
CA TYR A 100 -1.51 22.41 22.20
C TYR A 100 -1.32 23.60 23.15
N ASP A 101 -1.16 23.34 24.45
CA ASP A 101 -0.94 24.36 25.47
C ASP A 101 0.34 25.17 25.22
N ILE A 102 1.43 24.50 24.82
CA ILE A 102 2.68 25.17 24.44
C ILE A 102 2.43 26.05 23.22
N ASN A 103 1.80 25.53 22.17
CA ASN A 103 1.57 26.29 20.95
C ASN A 103 0.61 27.47 21.15
N GLU A 104 -0.39 27.37 22.04
CA GLU A 104 -1.30 28.48 22.40
C GLU A 104 -0.54 29.61 23.10
N ARG A 105 0.37 29.28 24.03
CA ARG A 105 1.18 30.29 24.74
C ARG A 105 2.21 30.95 23.84
N LEU A 106 2.76 30.20 22.89
CA LEU A 106 3.79 30.68 21.96
C LEU A 106 3.24 31.50 20.78
N GLN A 107 1.91 31.66 20.63
CA GLN A 107 1.34 32.49 19.54
C GLN A 107 1.82 33.95 19.55
N PHE A 108 2.41 34.41 20.66
CA PHE A 108 2.91 35.77 20.84
C PHE A 108 4.44 35.91 20.74
N GLU A 109 5.18 34.82 20.55
CA GLU A 109 6.64 34.83 20.41
C GLU A 109 7.07 34.13 19.11
N ASP A 110 7.93 34.79 18.31
CA ASP A 110 8.52 34.21 17.09
C ASP A 110 9.57 33.14 17.45
N ILE A 111 9.14 31.99 17.95
CA ILE A 111 10.01 30.84 18.19
C ILE A 111 10.02 29.95 16.95
N ASP A 112 11.17 29.91 16.27
CA ASP A 112 11.39 29.03 15.12
C ASP A 112 11.59 27.58 15.59
N VAL A 113 10.53 26.77 15.49
CA VAL A 113 10.62 25.32 15.71
C VAL A 113 10.87 24.67 14.35
N PRO A 114 12.06 24.08 14.10
CA PRO A 114 12.45 23.62 12.76
C PRO A 114 11.46 22.60 12.19
N LEU A 115 10.83 21.76 13.02
CA LEU A 115 9.84 20.75 12.61
C LEU A 115 8.50 21.31 12.09
N THR A 116 8.20 22.58 12.38
CA THR A 116 6.98 23.27 11.94
C THR A 116 7.22 24.13 10.70
N ASN A 117 8.48 24.27 10.28
CA ASN A 117 8.84 25.16 9.19
C ASN A 117 8.31 24.62 7.84
N VAL A 118 7.34 25.34 7.27
CA VAL A 118 6.74 24.98 5.98
C VAL A 118 7.57 25.63 4.87
N ARG A 119 8.39 24.81 4.22
CA ARG A 119 9.25 25.22 3.09
C ARG A 119 8.70 24.74 1.74
N PRO A 120 9.11 25.36 0.62
CA PRO A 120 8.72 24.87 -0.71
C PRO A 120 9.22 23.44 -0.92
N VAL A 121 8.28 22.53 -1.19
CA VAL A 121 8.57 21.10 -1.30
C VAL A 121 9.30 20.82 -2.62
N LYS A 122 10.55 20.34 -2.54
CA LYS A 122 11.31 19.81 -3.68
C LYS A 122 11.45 18.30 -3.60
N LYS A 123 11.67 17.77 -2.39
CA LYS A 123 11.87 16.33 -2.16
C LYS A 123 10.99 15.80 -1.02
N VAL A 124 10.37 14.64 -1.25
CA VAL A 124 9.45 13.99 -0.30
C VAL A 124 10.00 12.63 0.17
N ALA A 125 10.07 12.40 1.48
CA ALA A 125 10.33 11.07 2.03
C ALA A 125 9.04 10.29 2.24
N LEU A 126 8.98 9.09 1.69
CA LEU A 126 7.90 8.14 1.86
C LEU A 126 8.34 7.05 2.84
N VAL A 127 7.80 7.08 4.06
CA VAL A 127 8.04 6.05 5.07
C VAL A 127 7.03 4.92 4.88
N SER A 128 7.46 3.82 4.29
CA SER A 128 6.60 2.66 3.98
C SER A 128 6.63 1.64 5.10
N ILE A 129 5.52 1.48 5.83
CA ILE A 129 5.39 0.47 6.89
C ILE A 129 4.77 -0.81 6.33
N THR A 130 5.56 -1.88 6.26
CA THR A 130 5.15 -3.22 5.80
C THR A 130 5.31 -4.28 6.90
N SER A 131 4.76 -5.47 6.69
CA SER A 131 4.93 -6.57 7.64
C SER A 131 6.22 -7.36 7.39
N ASP A 132 6.68 -8.05 8.43
CA ASP A 132 7.78 -9.01 8.31
C ASP A 132 7.36 -10.36 7.74
N GLN A 133 6.12 -10.78 8.03
CA GLN A 133 5.60 -12.08 7.64
C GLN A 133 4.85 -12.04 6.31
N GLY A 134 4.79 -13.20 5.64
CA GLY A 134 3.93 -13.43 4.48
C GLY A 134 2.55 -13.94 4.88
N LEU A 135 1.84 -14.55 3.92
CA LEU A 135 0.51 -15.18 4.14
C LEU A 135 -0.54 -14.24 4.75
N CYS A 136 -0.40 -12.94 4.52
CA CYS A 136 -1.25 -11.86 5.04
C CYS A 136 -2.22 -11.29 3.99
N GLY A 137 -2.56 -12.10 2.98
CA GLY A 137 -3.39 -11.66 1.85
C GLY A 137 -2.82 -10.45 1.13
N GLY A 138 -3.67 -9.45 0.89
CA GLY A 138 -3.32 -8.22 0.17
C GLY A 138 -2.63 -7.13 0.99
N PHE A 139 -2.29 -7.36 2.26
CA PHE A 139 -1.78 -6.32 3.18
C PHE A 139 -0.52 -5.60 2.63
N ASN A 140 0.57 -6.33 2.41
CA ASN A 140 1.82 -5.74 1.90
C ASN A 140 1.67 -5.18 0.49
N ASN A 141 0.98 -5.90 -0.39
CA ASN A 141 0.74 -5.47 -1.75
C ASN A 141 -0.07 -4.16 -1.80
N GLY A 142 -1.00 -3.95 -0.85
CA GLY A 142 -1.78 -2.73 -0.74
C GLY A 142 -0.91 -1.51 -0.43
N ILE A 143 -0.01 -1.64 0.56
CA ILE A 143 0.95 -0.57 0.93
C ILE A 143 1.89 -0.29 -0.23
N ILE A 144 2.51 -1.32 -0.80
CA ILE A 144 3.46 -1.21 -1.90
C ILE A 144 2.83 -0.49 -3.10
N LYS A 145 1.62 -0.90 -3.53
CA LYS A 145 0.91 -0.23 -4.63
C LYS A 145 0.60 1.23 -4.30
N LYS A 146 0.27 1.54 -3.05
CA LYS A 146 -0.01 2.91 -2.61
C LYS A 146 1.26 3.78 -2.67
N VAL A 147 2.41 3.22 -2.28
CA VAL A 147 3.72 3.87 -2.41
C VAL A 147 4.07 4.09 -3.89
N GLU A 148 3.96 3.07 -4.73
CA GLU A 148 4.23 3.19 -6.18
C GLU A 148 3.36 4.25 -6.84
N ASN A 149 2.05 4.25 -6.57
CA ASN A 149 1.14 5.27 -7.09
C ASN A 149 1.56 6.67 -6.61
N ARG A 150 1.95 6.81 -5.34
CA ARG A 150 2.38 8.10 -4.78
C ARG A 150 3.67 8.58 -5.44
N ILE A 151 4.63 7.68 -5.68
CA ILE A 151 5.86 7.98 -6.41
C ILE A 151 5.54 8.50 -7.82
N THR A 152 4.67 7.79 -8.55
CA THR A 152 4.24 8.23 -9.89
C THR A 152 3.54 9.59 -9.85
N ASP A 153 2.79 9.89 -8.80
CA ASP A 153 2.15 11.21 -8.64
C ASP A 153 3.16 12.31 -8.31
N LEU A 154 4.20 12.03 -7.52
CA LEU A 154 5.29 12.97 -7.23
C LEU A 154 6.14 13.24 -8.47
N GLU A 155 6.46 12.21 -9.25
CA GLU A 155 7.19 12.34 -10.52
C GLU A 155 6.43 13.21 -11.53
N LYS A 156 5.10 13.07 -11.63
CA LYS A 156 4.25 13.94 -12.47
C LYS A 156 4.29 15.42 -12.04
N LEU A 157 4.45 15.66 -10.73
CA LEU A 157 4.59 17.01 -10.17
C LEU A 157 6.02 17.55 -10.33
N GLY A 158 6.96 16.74 -10.82
CA GLY A 158 8.37 17.11 -10.93
C GLY A 158 9.09 17.19 -9.59
N LEU A 159 8.60 16.47 -8.57
CA LEU A 159 9.19 16.41 -7.24
C LEU A 159 10.04 15.15 -7.08
N ASP A 160 11.19 15.31 -6.42
CA ASP A 160 12.04 14.19 -6.05
C ASP A 160 11.44 13.40 -4.88
N TYR A 161 11.80 12.13 -4.77
CA TYR A 161 11.37 11.29 -3.66
C TYR A 161 12.51 10.45 -3.09
N THR A 162 12.34 10.03 -1.84
CA THR A 162 13.14 8.98 -1.22
C THR A 162 12.23 8.06 -0.41
N VAL A 163 12.55 6.77 -0.36
CA VAL A 163 11.76 5.78 0.40
C VAL A 163 12.54 5.36 1.63
N VAL A 164 11.89 5.38 2.80
CA VAL A 164 12.36 4.70 4.00
C VAL A 164 11.49 3.47 4.18
N SER A 165 12.06 2.29 3.98
CA SER A 165 11.32 1.03 4.04
C SER A 165 11.42 0.44 5.45
N VAL A 166 10.26 0.19 6.06
CA VAL A 166 10.14 -0.46 7.37
C VAL A 166 9.47 -1.82 7.19
N GLY A 167 10.15 -2.86 7.65
CA GLY A 167 9.68 -4.25 7.62
C GLY A 167 10.28 -5.08 6.48
N LYS A 168 10.45 -6.39 6.74
CA LYS A 168 11.21 -7.29 5.84
C LYS A 168 10.60 -7.42 4.45
N LYS A 169 9.27 -7.35 4.30
CA LYS A 169 8.61 -7.49 2.99
C LYS A 169 8.81 -6.27 2.11
N GLY A 170 8.69 -5.06 2.66
CA GLY A 170 9.05 -3.84 1.96
C GLY A 170 10.53 -3.82 1.60
N ASN A 171 11.40 -4.20 2.54
CA ASN A 171 12.84 -4.22 2.32
C ASN A 171 13.22 -5.17 1.18
N SER A 172 12.70 -6.40 1.19
CA SER A 172 12.88 -7.36 0.10
C SER A 172 12.30 -6.87 -1.23
N TYR A 173 11.18 -6.14 -1.22
CA TYR A 173 10.57 -5.63 -2.46
C TYR A 173 11.41 -4.54 -3.12
N PHE A 174 11.78 -3.51 -2.35
CA PHE A 174 12.50 -2.36 -2.89
C PHE A 174 13.97 -2.69 -3.16
N SER A 175 14.61 -3.56 -2.37
CA SER A 175 15.99 -4.03 -2.66
C SER A 175 16.10 -4.80 -3.98
N CYS A 176 15.08 -5.55 -4.38
CA CYS A 176 15.07 -6.26 -5.66
C CYS A 176 14.87 -5.35 -6.87
N ARG A 177 14.60 -4.05 -6.68
CA ARG A 177 14.25 -3.12 -7.73
C ARG A 177 15.11 -1.85 -7.66
N PRO A 178 16.18 -1.76 -8.46
CA PRO A 178 17.13 -0.65 -8.39
C PRO A 178 16.55 0.70 -8.86
N ASN A 179 15.35 0.70 -9.43
CA ASN A 179 14.69 1.92 -9.93
C ASN A 179 14.14 2.82 -8.80
N PHE A 180 14.07 2.33 -7.56
CA PHE A 180 13.57 3.11 -6.44
C PHE A 180 14.73 3.68 -5.61
N HIS A 181 14.70 4.98 -5.36
CA HIS A 181 15.61 5.62 -4.41
C HIS A 181 15.19 5.30 -2.97
N VAL A 182 15.93 4.41 -2.32
CA VAL A 182 15.71 4.03 -0.92
C VAL A 182 16.83 4.60 -0.06
N ASP A 183 16.49 5.39 0.95
CA ASP A 183 17.44 5.92 1.93
C ASP A 183 17.91 4.84 2.90
N LYS A 184 16.94 4.14 3.51
CA LYS A 184 17.21 3.16 4.55
C LYS A 184 16.22 2.01 4.57
N PHE A 185 16.75 0.84 4.91
CA PHE A 185 15.99 -0.36 5.23
C PHE A 185 16.02 -0.57 6.74
N ILE A 186 14.85 -0.59 7.37
CA ILE A 186 14.69 -0.80 8.80
C ILE A 186 13.87 -2.07 9.00
N GLU A 187 14.30 -2.94 9.91
CA GLU A 187 13.52 -4.09 10.35
C GLU A 187 12.82 -3.75 11.66
N ALA A 188 11.51 -3.96 11.71
CA ALA A 188 10.71 -3.79 12.91
C ALA A 188 10.23 -5.18 13.35
N GLY A 189 10.37 -5.50 14.64
CA GLY A 189 9.98 -6.82 15.16
C GLY A 189 8.48 -7.07 15.05
N SER A 190 8.05 -8.31 15.35
CA SER A 190 6.61 -8.65 15.38
C SER A 190 5.80 -7.84 16.40
N PHE A 191 6.47 -7.20 17.37
CA PHE A 191 5.90 -6.25 18.30
C PHE A 191 6.86 -5.05 18.38
N PRO A 192 6.49 -3.88 17.84
CA PRO A 192 7.37 -2.74 17.80
C PRO A 192 7.65 -2.26 19.23
N THR A 193 8.93 -2.12 19.56
CA THR A 193 9.37 -1.55 20.83
C THR A 193 9.60 -0.04 20.70
N THR A 194 9.55 0.69 21.81
CA THR A 194 9.86 2.14 21.82
C THR A 194 11.24 2.44 21.23
N LYS A 195 12.22 1.54 21.41
CA LYS A 195 13.57 1.68 20.85
C LYS A 195 13.58 1.61 19.32
N GLU A 196 12.82 0.67 18.75
CA GLU A 196 12.67 0.54 17.30
C GLU A 196 11.95 1.75 16.72
N ALA A 197 10.89 2.21 17.38
CA ALA A 197 10.17 3.43 17.00
C ALA A 197 11.08 4.67 17.05
N GLN A 198 11.89 4.81 18.10
CA GLN A 198 12.86 5.90 18.23
C GLN A 198 13.89 5.87 17.09
N THR A 199 14.37 4.69 16.71
CA THR A 199 15.34 4.55 15.60
C THR A 199 14.76 5.03 14.26
N ILE A 200 13.48 4.76 14.01
CA ILE A 200 12.76 5.26 12.82
C ILE A 200 12.58 6.77 12.93
N ALA A 201 12.17 7.28 14.10
CA ALA A 201 11.98 8.70 14.35
C ALA A 201 13.28 9.49 14.15
N ASP A 202 14.40 9.03 14.70
CA ASP A 202 15.71 9.69 14.59
C ASP A 202 16.18 9.77 13.13
N ASN A 203 15.95 8.73 12.33
CA ASN A 203 16.30 8.73 10.91
C ASN A 203 15.45 9.75 10.12
N VAL A 204 14.13 9.73 10.33
CA VAL A 204 13.22 10.69 9.69
C VAL A 204 13.53 12.13 10.11
N PHE A 205 13.80 12.33 11.39
CA PHE A 205 14.15 13.61 11.98
C PHE A 205 15.45 14.16 11.40
N SER A 206 16.48 13.31 11.28
CA SER A 206 17.78 13.70 10.71
C SER A 206 17.65 14.10 9.24
N LEU A 207 16.88 13.36 8.43
CA LEU A 207 16.63 13.67 7.01
C LEU A 207 15.91 15.01 6.82
N PHE A 208 15.01 15.36 7.74
CA PHE A 208 14.28 16.61 7.68
C PHE A 208 15.16 17.79 8.13
N LEU A 209 15.93 17.62 9.22
CA LEU A 209 16.84 18.65 9.74
C LEU A 209 18.01 18.94 8.80
N SER A 210 18.53 17.94 8.08
CA SER A 210 19.60 18.16 7.09
C SER A 210 19.13 18.87 5.81
N GLU A 211 17.82 19.18 5.72
CA GLU A 211 17.18 19.80 4.57
C GLU A 211 17.26 18.97 3.28
N GLU A 212 17.57 17.67 3.41
CA GLU A 212 17.54 16.73 2.29
C GLU A 212 16.12 16.39 1.85
N VAL A 213 15.14 16.55 2.75
CA VAL A 213 13.73 16.24 2.51
C VAL A 213 12.85 17.32 3.11
N ASP A 214 11.94 17.87 2.32
CA ASP A 214 11.05 18.96 2.73
C ASP A 214 9.72 18.51 3.31
N LYS A 215 9.30 17.28 2.98
CA LYS A 215 8.04 16.71 3.44
C LYS A 215 8.22 15.23 3.73
N VAL A 216 7.69 14.78 4.86
CA VAL A 216 7.69 13.35 5.22
C VAL A 216 6.27 12.85 5.24
N GLU A 217 6.00 11.82 4.44
CA GLU A 217 4.72 11.13 4.39
C GLU A 217 4.87 9.68 4.88
N LEU A 218 3.98 9.27 5.78
CA LEU A 218 3.87 7.93 6.29
C LEU A 218 2.85 7.14 5.48
N VAL A 219 3.25 6.00 4.94
CA VAL A 219 2.36 5.08 4.24
C VAL A 219 2.18 3.84 5.10
N TYR A 220 0.98 3.67 5.64
CA TYR A 220 0.64 2.57 6.52
C TYR A 220 -0.78 2.08 6.26
N THR A 221 -1.11 0.92 6.83
CA THR A 221 -2.47 0.39 6.72
C THR A 221 -3.29 0.78 7.95
N LYS A 222 -4.36 1.54 7.74
CA LYS A 222 -5.34 1.85 8.79
C LYS A 222 -6.20 0.62 9.07
N PHE A 223 -6.23 0.20 10.32
CA PHE A 223 -7.08 -0.88 10.80
C PHE A 223 -8.49 -0.35 11.08
N LEU A 224 -9.48 -0.81 10.31
CA LEU A 224 -10.89 -0.45 10.53
C LEU A 224 -11.65 -1.61 11.20
N SER A 225 -11.46 -2.82 10.69
CA SER A 225 -11.99 -4.05 11.27
C SER A 225 -11.11 -5.24 10.90
N LEU A 226 -11.41 -6.42 11.47
CA LEU A 226 -10.69 -7.66 11.15
C LEU A 226 -10.77 -8.05 9.66
N ILE A 227 -11.79 -7.57 8.94
CA ILE A 227 -12.00 -7.87 7.52
C ILE A 227 -11.57 -6.69 6.65
N ARG A 228 -11.74 -5.46 7.13
CA ARG A 228 -11.50 -4.23 6.37
C ARG A 228 -10.31 -3.46 6.92
N PHE A 229 -9.32 -3.26 6.07
CA PHE A 229 -8.15 -2.43 6.31
C PHE A 229 -7.82 -1.67 5.02
N SER A 230 -7.32 -0.45 5.16
CA SER A 230 -7.06 0.41 3.99
C SER A 230 -5.67 1.03 4.08
N PRO A 231 -4.83 0.91 3.04
CA PRO A 231 -3.58 1.66 2.96
C PRO A 231 -3.87 3.15 2.81
N VAL A 232 -3.34 3.95 3.72
CA VAL A 232 -3.48 5.41 3.77
C VAL A 232 -2.10 6.03 3.71
N ILE A 233 -2.06 7.26 3.20
CA ILE A 233 -0.87 8.10 3.25
C ILE A 233 -1.18 9.19 4.26
N HIS A 234 -0.20 9.57 5.06
CA HIS A 234 -0.39 10.55 6.11
C HIS A 234 0.81 11.49 6.16
N THR A 235 0.61 12.81 6.29
CA THR A 235 1.75 13.73 6.36
C THR A 235 2.25 13.80 7.80
N LEU A 236 3.47 13.30 8.05
CA LEU A 236 4.07 13.32 9.39
C LEU A 236 4.83 14.62 9.66
N LEU A 237 5.60 15.11 8.68
CA LEU A 237 6.31 16.38 8.76
C LEU A 237 6.10 17.19 7.47
N PRO A 238 6.05 18.53 7.52
CA PRO A 238 6.14 19.37 8.73
C PRO A 238 4.90 19.25 9.63
N LEU A 239 5.08 19.47 10.94
CA LEU A 239 3.98 19.45 11.91
C LEU A 239 3.08 20.67 11.71
N SER A 240 1.77 20.46 11.74
CA SER A 240 0.82 21.56 11.80
C SER A 240 0.93 22.24 13.18
N PRO A 241 1.01 23.59 13.25
CA PRO A 241 1.10 24.31 14.53
C PRO A 241 -0.11 24.01 15.43
N LYS A 242 -1.27 23.66 14.85
CA LYS A 242 -2.46 23.29 15.63
C LYS A 242 -2.39 21.87 16.23
N GLY A 243 -1.28 21.15 16.06
CA GLY A 243 -1.13 19.75 16.47
C GLY A 243 -2.02 18.77 15.69
N LYS A 244 -2.70 19.24 14.65
CA LYS A 244 -3.62 18.43 13.85
C LYS A 244 -2.87 17.61 12.81
N VAL A 245 -3.12 16.32 12.85
CA VAL A 245 -2.58 15.26 12.01
C VAL A 245 -3.36 15.31 10.68
N VAL A 246 -2.74 15.67 9.56
CA VAL A 246 -3.43 15.91 8.26
C VAL A 246 -3.06 14.92 7.15
N ASP A 247 -4.07 14.48 6.38
CA ASP A 247 -3.87 13.70 5.15
C ASP A 247 -3.28 14.59 4.02
N VAL A 248 -2.78 13.97 2.96
CA VAL A 248 -2.32 14.60 1.71
C VAL A 248 -3.38 15.53 1.12
N ASN A 249 -4.66 15.28 1.37
CA ASN A 249 -5.78 16.10 0.91
C ASN A 249 -6.15 17.26 1.86
N GLY A 250 -5.40 17.47 2.96
CA GLY A 250 -5.67 18.53 3.94
C GLY A 250 -6.79 18.22 4.93
N ASN A 251 -7.30 16.99 4.95
CA ASN A 251 -8.32 16.56 5.92
C ASN A 251 -7.65 16.18 7.26
N SER A 252 -8.25 16.60 8.39
CA SER A 252 -7.83 16.15 9.72
C SER A 252 -8.07 14.65 9.83
N VAL A 253 -7.00 13.89 10.09
CA VAL A 253 -7.03 12.48 10.41
C VAL A 253 -6.77 12.39 11.91
N ASP A 254 -7.70 12.92 12.71
CA ASP A 254 -7.56 12.84 14.15
C ASP A 254 -7.61 11.36 14.55
N ALA A 255 -6.54 10.87 15.20
CA ALA A 255 -6.48 9.51 15.77
C ALA A 255 -7.57 9.27 16.84
N PHE A 256 -8.23 10.35 17.28
CA PHE A 256 -9.27 10.36 18.31
C PHE A 256 -10.65 9.95 17.80
N GLU A 257 -10.99 10.20 16.53
CA GLU A 257 -12.31 9.89 15.95
C GLU A 257 -12.35 8.57 15.19
N ASP A 258 -11.48 7.62 15.52
CA ASP A 258 -11.51 6.31 14.87
C ASP A 258 -12.65 5.45 15.45
N GLU A 259 -13.58 5.09 14.56
CA GLU A 259 -14.83 4.30 14.68
C GLU A 259 -14.76 2.99 15.49
N PHE A 260 -13.63 2.67 16.10
CA PHE A 260 -13.44 1.51 16.97
C PHE A 260 -14.27 1.59 18.27
N LEU A 261 -14.57 2.80 18.76
CA LEU A 261 -15.38 3.00 19.97
C LEU A 261 -16.89 2.86 19.74
N GLY A 262 -17.39 3.06 18.51
CA GLY A 262 -18.82 2.93 18.20
C GLY A 262 -19.35 1.50 18.30
N LEU A 263 -18.47 0.49 18.17
CA LEU A 263 -18.85 -0.92 18.20
C LEU A 263 -18.74 -1.57 19.60
N GLN A 264 -18.00 -0.96 20.52
CA GLN A 264 -17.93 -1.40 21.93
C GLN A 264 -19.02 -0.71 22.79
N LEU A 265 -19.34 0.55 22.53
CA LEU A 265 -20.41 1.26 23.26
C LEU A 265 -21.83 0.80 22.92
N ARG A 266 -22.06 0.24 21.72
CA ARG A 266 -23.38 -0.30 21.32
C ARG A 266 -23.71 -1.70 21.84
N LYS A 267 -22.80 -2.36 22.55
CA LYS A 267 -23.04 -3.70 23.14
C LYS A 267 -23.19 -3.69 24.67
N GLY A 268 -23.31 -2.51 25.28
CA GLY A 268 -23.45 -2.34 26.72
C GLY A 268 -24.68 -1.53 27.15
N SER A 269 -25.84 -1.78 26.55
CA SER A 269 -27.14 -1.32 27.05
C SER A 269 -28.21 -2.37 26.76
#